data_AF-A0A944R6T6-F1
#
_entry.id   AF-A0A944R6T6-F1
#
_cell.length_a   1.000
_cell.length_b   1.000
_cell.length_c   1.000
_cell.angle_alpha   90.00
_cell.angle_beta   90.00
_cell.angle_gamma   90.00
#
_symmetry.space_group_name_H-M   'P 1'
#
loop_
_entity.id
_entity.type
_entity.pdbx_description
1 polymer ?
#
loop_
_entity_poly.entity_id
_entity_poly.type
_entity_poly.pdbx_seq_one_letter_code
_entity_poly.pdbx_strand_id
1 'polypeptide(L)'
;MYKNPDHFDQQINYGFLLENGISKKIPVTFENSPRMLYFLEGLFSQGQEQEVMSYLEWKSNRIQKPHHLKSLVLQRSTRETPPPGILRKAQEYTLQKEYVLSFISSNSALQQDHKVSGAPP
;
A
#
# COMPACT_ATOMS: atom_id res chain seq x y z
N MET A 1 24.25 -21.14 -14.26
CA MET A 1 22.91 -20.57 -14.49
C MET A 1 22.31 -20.21 -13.15
N TYR A 2 21.82 -18.98 -12.97
CA TYR A 2 21.09 -18.60 -11.76
C TYR A 2 19.77 -19.38 -11.70
N LYS A 3 19.61 -20.23 -10.68
CA LYS A 3 18.34 -20.90 -10.37
C LYS A 3 17.63 -19.99 -9.38
N ASN A 4 16.42 -19.54 -9.72
CA ASN A 4 15.54 -18.95 -8.71
C ASN A 4 15.24 -20.09 -7.71
N PRO A 5 15.70 -20.02 -6.44
CA PRO A 5 15.44 -21.09 -5.48
C PRO A 5 13.95 -21.17 -5.13
N ASP A 6 13.19 -20.10 -5.40
CA ASP A 6 11.76 -20.03 -5.17
C ASP A 6 10.95 -20.50 -6.38
N HIS A 7 10.03 -21.43 -6.13
CA HIS A 7 9.02 -21.88 -7.08
C HIS A 7 8.07 -20.77 -7.53
N PHE A 8 8.11 -19.61 -6.86
CA PHE A 8 7.19 -18.51 -7.11
C PHE A 8 7.92 -17.19 -7.30
N ASP A 9 7.50 -16.43 -8.32
CA ASP A 9 7.81 -15.01 -8.43
C ASP A 9 6.83 -14.21 -7.56
N GLN A 10 7.34 -13.25 -6.79
CA GLN A 10 6.51 -12.35 -5.97
C GLN A 10 6.30 -10.99 -6.64
N GLN A 11 5.10 -10.44 -6.46
CA GLN A 11 4.78 -9.05 -6.75
C GLN A 11 4.10 -8.44 -5.53
N ILE A 12 4.60 -7.29 -5.10
CA ILE A 12 3.92 -6.45 -4.13
C ILE A 12 3.36 -5.24 -4.87
N ASN A 13 2.08 -4.96 -4.72
CA ASN A 13 1.49 -3.73 -5.22
C ASN A 13 1.01 -2.92 -4.03
N TYR A 14 1.51 -1.69 -3.87
CA TYR A 14 0.89 -0.75 -2.95
C TYR A 14 0.18 0.35 -3.74
N GLY A 15 -1.02 0.67 -3.33
CA GLY A 15 -1.81 1.73 -3.91
C GLY A 15 -2.33 2.67 -2.85
N PHE A 16 -2.70 3.86 -3.29
CA PHE A 16 -3.32 4.85 -2.42
C PHE A 16 -4.49 5.52 -3.13
N LEU A 17 -5.46 5.93 -2.34
CA LEU A 17 -6.56 6.80 -2.71
C LEU A 17 -6.39 8.10 -1.93
N LEU A 18 -6.42 9.22 -2.63
CA LEU A 18 -6.43 10.55 -2.06
C LEU A 18 -7.88 11.02 -1.81
N GLU A 19 -8.06 12.00 -0.92
CA GLU A 19 -9.37 12.59 -0.65
C GLU A 19 -10.03 13.21 -1.90
N ASN A 20 -9.23 13.71 -2.83
CA ASN A 20 -9.71 14.25 -4.11
C ASN A 20 -10.11 13.18 -5.14
N GLY A 21 -10.08 11.90 -4.78
CA GLY A 21 -10.46 10.78 -5.64
C GLY A 21 -9.34 10.23 -6.54
N ILE A 22 -8.15 10.84 -6.55
CA ILE A 22 -7.00 10.31 -7.29
C ILE A 22 -6.56 8.99 -6.67
N SER A 23 -6.50 7.95 -7.49
CA SER A 23 -5.91 6.66 -7.12
C SER A 23 -4.62 6.42 -7.90
N LYS A 24 -3.61 5.83 -7.25
CA LYS A 24 -2.43 5.28 -7.92
C LYS A 24 -2.11 3.92 -7.34
N LYS A 25 -1.62 3.04 -8.20
CA LYS A 25 -1.09 1.72 -7.85
C LYS A 25 0.35 1.65 -8.30
N ILE A 26 1.23 1.22 -7.41
CA ILE A 26 2.67 1.18 -7.63
C ILE A 26 3.13 -0.28 -7.48
N PRO A 27 3.55 -0.92 -8.59
CA PRO A 27 4.12 -2.25 -8.54
C PRO A 27 5.55 -2.20 -8.01
N VAL A 28 5.79 -2.92 -6.92
CA VAL A 28 7.10 -3.25 -6.36
C VAL A 28 7.45 -4.65 -6.82
N THR A 29 8.25 -4.70 -7.87
CA THR A 29 8.80 -5.93 -8.44
C THR A 29 10.33 -5.87 -8.43
N PHE A 30 10.96 -6.99 -8.75
CA PHE A 30 12.40 -7.07 -8.89
C PHE A 30 12.93 -6.12 -9.96
N GLU A 31 12.17 -5.90 -11.04
CA GLU A 31 12.56 -5.03 -12.14
C GLU A 31 12.40 -3.54 -11.82
N ASN A 32 11.34 -3.15 -11.10
CA ASN A 32 11.01 -1.74 -10.88
C ASN A 32 11.60 -1.18 -9.58
N SER A 33 11.66 -1.99 -8.52
CA SER A 33 12.11 -1.53 -7.21
C SER A 33 12.65 -2.68 -6.36
N PRO A 34 13.79 -3.30 -6.74
CA PRO A 34 14.31 -4.49 -6.10
C PRO A 34 14.63 -4.27 -4.61
N ARG A 35 15.19 -3.10 -4.25
CA ARG A 35 15.47 -2.78 -2.84
C ARG A 35 14.21 -2.69 -1.98
N MET A 36 13.14 -2.11 -2.53
CA MET A 36 11.88 -2.05 -1.82
C MET A 36 11.25 -3.43 -1.69
N LEU A 37 11.33 -4.24 -2.76
CA LEU A 37 10.82 -5.61 -2.73
C LEU A 37 11.47 -6.40 -1.60
N TYR A 38 12.79 -6.44 -1.54
CA TYR A 38 13.51 -7.16 -0.48
C TYR A 38 13.25 -6.59 0.93
N PHE A 39 13.15 -5.27 1.06
CA PHE A 39 12.81 -4.65 2.35
C PHE A 39 11.44 -5.11 2.85
N LEU A 40 10.43 -5.06 1.98
CA LEU A 40 9.07 -5.48 2.33
C LEU A 40 8.96 -6.98 2.57
N GLU A 41 9.62 -7.80 1.75
CA GLU A 41 9.70 -9.25 1.96
C GLU A 41 10.36 -9.61 3.30
N GLY A 42 11.44 -8.91 3.66
CA GLY A 42 12.10 -9.09 4.95
C GLY A 42 11.14 -8.87 6.11
N LEU A 43 10.40 -7.76 6.11
CA LEU A 43 9.38 -7.47 7.12
C LEU A 43 8.26 -8.52 7.14
N PHE A 44 7.77 -8.93 5.97
CA PHE A 44 6.74 -9.98 5.90
C PHE A 44 7.20 -11.34 6.42
N SER A 45 8.45 -11.72 6.15
CA SER A 45 9.02 -12.99 6.65
C SER A 45 9.13 -13.02 8.18
N GLN A 46 9.16 -11.84 8.81
CA GLN A 46 9.23 -11.66 10.26
C GLN A 46 7.85 -11.44 10.90
N GLY A 47 6.76 -11.47 10.13
CA GLY A 47 5.42 -11.16 10.64
C GLY A 47 5.23 -9.70 11.04
N GLN A 48 5.97 -8.78 10.39
CA GLN A 48 5.94 -7.34 10.64
C GLN A 48 5.07 -6.61 9.62
N GLU A 49 3.85 -7.11 9.38
CA GLU A 49 2.89 -6.51 8.46
C GLU A 49 2.51 -5.07 8.81
N GLN A 50 2.42 -4.76 10.11
CA GLN A 50 2.00 -3.44 10.57
C GLN A 50 3.06 -2.38 10.25
N GLU A 51 4.33 -2.73 10.44
CA GLU A 51 5.48 -1.90 10.14
C GLU A 51 5.56 -1.58 8.65
N VAL A 52 5.22 -2.56 7.79
CA VAL A 52 5.08 -2.33 6.35
C VAL A 52 4.01 -1.27 6.07
N MET A 53 2.82 -1.40 6.67
CA MET A 53 1.73 -0.45 6.45
C MET A 53 2.10 0.96 6.96
N SER A 54 2.71 1.08 8.14
CA SER A 54 3.19 2.35 8.68
C SER A 54 4.26 3.00 7.80
N TYR A 55 5.19 2.21 7.27
CA TYR A 55 6.20 2.70 6.33
C TYR A 55 5.56 3.26 5.06
N LEU A 56 4.60 2.53 4.49
CA LEU A 56 3.93 2.94 3.26
C LEU A 56 3.04 4.17 3.45
N GLU A 57 2.39 4.29 4.61
CA GLU A 57 1.66 5.50 5.01
C GLU A 57 2.60 6.70 5.07
N TRP A 58 3.70 6.60 5.82
CA TRP A 58 4.71 7.66 5.94
C TRP A 58 5.25 8.08 4.57
N LYS A 59 5.57 7.11 3.71
CA LYS A 59 6.08 7.37 2.37
C LYS A 59 5.04 8.09 1.50
N SER A 60 3.78 7.67 1.58
CA SER A 60 2.68 8.23 0.77
C SER A 60 2.36 9.67 1.18
N ASN A 61 2.36 9.97 2.48
CA ASN A 61 2.17 11.33 3.01
C ASN A 61 3.26 12.32 2.57
N ARG A 62 4.48 11.85 2.32
CA ARG A 62 5.58 12.70 1.82
C ARG A 62 5.49 13.01 0.33
N ILE A 63 5.01 12.05 -0.46
CA ILE A 63 4.96 12.17 -1.93
C ILE A 63 3.75 13.00 -2.38
N GLN A 64 2.68 13.06 -1.58
CA GLN A 64 1.36 13.47 -2.08
C GLN A 64 0.82 14.80 -1.56
N LYS A 65 1.70 15.75 -1.25
CA LYS A 65 1.26 17.13 -1.03
C LYS A 65 0.68 17.70 -2.35
N PRO A 66 -0.47 18.38 -2.34
CA PRO A 66 -1.20 18.91 -1.17
C PRO A 66 -2.37 18.05 -0.65
N HIS A 67 -2.63 16.85 -1.21
CA HIS A 67 -3.84 16.10 -0.91
C HIS A 67 -3.62 15.05 0.19
N HIS A 68 -4.55 14.99 1.13
CA HIS A 68 -4.49 14.01 2.21
C HIS A 68 -4.79 12.59 1.69
N LEU A 69 -4.10 11.63 2.30
CA LEU A 69 -4.29 10.21 2.05
C LEU A 69 -5.61 9.75 2.68
N LYS A 70 -6.50 9.19 1.86
CA LYS A 70 -7.80 8.63 2.30
C LYS A 70 -7.72 7.14 2.57
N SER A 71 -6.96 6.41 1.77
CA SER A 71 -6.76 4.97 1.97
C SER A 71 -5.44 4.52 1.37
N LEU A 72 -4.84 3.51 1.98
CA LEU A 72 -3.68 2.78 1.49
C LEU A 72 -4.04 1.31 1.36
N VAL A 73 -3.70 0.73 0.22
CA VAL A 73 -3.91 -0.69 -0.07
C VAL A 73 -2.58 -1.32 -0.35
N LEU A 74 -2.34 -2.50 0.19
CA LEU A 74 -1.16 -3.30 -0.05
C LEU A 74 -1.58 -4.72 -0.42
N GLN A 75 -1.22 -5.13 -1.62
CA GLN A 75 -1.51 -6.45 -2.16
C GLN A 75 -0.20 -7.20 -2.35
N ARG A 76 -0.16 -8.43 -1.87
CA ARG A 76 0.92 -9.38 -2.16
C ARG A 76 0.34 -10.46 -3.04
N SER A 77 1.00 -10.70 -4.16
CA SER A 77 0.60 -11.68 -5.14
C SER A 77 1.80 -12.53 -5.53
N THR A 78 1.53 -13.78 -5.89
CA THR A 78 2.55 -14.72 -6.36
C THR A 78 2.13 -15.30 -7.69
N ARG A 79 3.09 -15.76 -8.48
CA ARG A 79 2.85 -16.64 -9.62
C ARG A 79 3.90 -17.73 -9.59
N GLU A 80 3.63 -18.85 -10.22
CA GLU A 80 4.67 -19.85 -10.45
C GLU A 80 5.80 -19.24 -11.29
N THR A 81 7.04 -19.52 -10.90
CA THR A 81 8.23 -19.09 -11.66
C THR A 81 8.21 -19.81 -13.00
N PRO A 82 8.13 -19.10 -14.14
CA PRO A 82 8.07 -19.76 -15.43
C PRO A 82 9.38 -20.52 -15.72
N PRO A 83 9.31 -21.70 -16.37
CA PRO A 83 10.49 -22.42 -16.82
C PRO A 83 11.38 -21.55 -17.71
N PRO A 84 12.71 -21.77 -17.70
CA PRO A 84 13.62 -21.08 -18.60
C PRO A 84 13.17 -21.21 -20.06
N GLY A 85 13.11 -20.09 -20.78
CA GLY A 85 12.70 -20.03 -22.20
C GLY A 85 11.21 -19.75 -22.44
N ILE A 86 10.35 -19.79 -21.41
CA ILE A 86 8.95 -19.37 -21.53
C ILE A 86 8.82 -17.87 -21.24
N LEU A 87 8.06 -17.15 -22.08
CA LEU A 87 7.77 -15.74 -21.88
C LEU A 87 6.96 -15.54 -20.59
N ARG A 88 7.52 -14.76 -19.66
CA ARG A 88 6.91 -14.34 -18.37
C ARG A 88 5.51 -13.72 -18.47
N LYS A 89 5.00 -13.42 -19.67
CA LYS A 89 3.71 -12.75 -19.91
C LYS A 89 2.51 -13.69 -19.91
N ALA A 90 2.71 -15.01 -19.92
CA ALA A 90 1.61 -15.97 -20.05
C ALA A 90 0.92 -16.33 -18.72
N GLN A 91 1.54 -16.04 -17.57
CA GLN A 91 1.02 -16.42 -16.25
C GLN A 91 0.64 -15.18 -15.43
N GLU A 92 -0.62 -15.13 -15.02
CA GLU A 92 -1.17 -14.08 -14.16
C GLU A 92 -0.73 -14.29 -12.70
N TYR A 93 -0.57 -13.18 -11.98
CA TYR A 93 -0.31 -13.22 -10.54
C TYR A 93 -1.61 -13.51 -9.78
N THR A 94 -1.56 -14.45 -8.84
CA THR A 94 -2.65 -14.76 -7.91
C THR A 94 -2.47 -13.96 -6.62
N LEU A 95 -3.54 -13.28 -6.18
CA LEU A 95 -3.54 -12.54 -4.92
C LEU A 95 -3.42 -13.51 -3.74
N GLN A 96 -2.42 -13.27 -2.89
CA GLN A 96 -2.17 -14.06 -1.67
C GLN A 96 -2.75 -13.35 -0.44
N LYS A 97 -2.49 -12.04 -0.32
CA LYS A 97 -2.91 -11.26 0.84
C LYS A 97 -3.14 -9.81 0.46
N GLU A 98 -4.13 -9.19 1.08
CA GLU A 98 -4.45 -7.79 0.93
C GLU A 98 -4.58 -7.13 2.30
N TYR A 99 -4.01 -5.94 2.42
CA TYR A 99 -4.14 -5.08 3.58
C TYR A 99 -4.70 -3.74 3.14
N VAL A 100 -5.66 -3.23 3.90
CA VAL A 100 -6.31 -1.94 3.64
C VAL A 100 -6.26 -1.12 4.91
N LEU A 101 -5.64 0.06 4.82
CA LEU A 101 -5.65 1.07 5.86
C LEU A 101 -6.48 2.24 5.37
N SER A 102 -7.62 2.49 6.02
CA SER A 102 -8.50 3.61 5.67
C SER A 102 -8.41 4.69 6.73
N PHE A 103 -8.20 5.92 6.30
CA PHE A 103 -8.14 7.09 7.16
C PHE A 103 -9.54 7.68 7.19
N ILE A 104 -10.23 7.49 8.31
CA ILE A 104 -11.50 8.17 8.53
C ILE A 104 -11.16 9.63 8.74
N SER A 105 -11.60 10.53 7.86
CA SER A 105 -11.46 11.96 8.10
C SER A 105 -12.18 12.27 9.42
N SER A 106 -11.43 12.67 10.44
CA SER A 106 -11.95 13.13 11.73
C SER A 106 -12.65 14.48 11.56
N ASN A 107 -13.82 14.47 10.91
CA ASN A 107 -14.74 15.61 10.81
C ASN A 107 -16.11 15.23 11.38
N SER A 108 -16.16 14.57 12.54
CA SER A 108 -17.42 14.38 13.25
C SER A 108 -17.20 14.42 14.76
N ALA A 109 -17.98 15.30 15.40
CA ALA A 109 -18.14 15.51 16.83
C ALA A 109 -17.17 16.48 17.54
N LEU A 110 -17.13 17.76 17.14
CA LEU A 110 -16.99 18.92 18.04
C LEU A 110 -17.50 20.20 17.35
N GLN A 111 -18.77 20.22 16.93
CA GLN A 111 -19.40 21.45 16.46
C GLN A 111 -20.91 21.51 16.75
N GLN A 112 -21.28 21.25 18.00
CA GLN A 112 -22.53 21.72 18.65
C GLN A 112 -22.12 21.85 20.12
N ASP A 113 -22.20 22.97 20.82
CA ASP A 113 -23.18 24.04 20.79
C ASP A 113 -22.62 25.15 21.70
N HIS A 114 -22.20 26.31 21.17
CA HIS A 114 -22.00 27.53 21.98
C HIS A 114 -22.31 28.73 21.10
N LYS A 115 -23.61 28.96 20.87
CA LYS A 115 -24.09 30.28 20.48
C LYS A 115 -25.46 30.55 21.10
N VAL A 116 -25.48 31.01 22.35
CA VAL A 116 -26.54 31.92 22.82
C VAL A 116 -25.87 33.21 23.29
N SER A 117 -26.04 34.21 22.43
CA SER A 117 -25.75 35.62 22.65
C SER A 117 -26.78 36.21 23.61
N GLY A 118 -26.35 37.06 24.54
CA GLY A 118 -27.25 37.97 25.25
C GLY A 118 -26.73 38.51 26.57
N ALA A 119 -26.19 39.73 26.54
CA ALA A 119 -26.18 40.68 27.66
C ALA A 119 -26.75 42.00 27.11
N PRO A 120 -27.17 43.01 27.92
CA PRO A 120 -27.55 43.06 29.34
C PRO A 120 -29.01 43.65 29.47
N PRO A 121 -29.52 44.04 30.66
CA PRO A 121 -29.11 45.26 31.37
C PRO A 121 -28.63 45.06 32.80
#